data_AF-A0A919HMQ8-F1
#
_entry.id   AF-A0A919HMQ8-F1
#
_cell.length_a   1.000
_cell.length_b   1.000
_cell.length_c   1.000
_cell.angle_alpha   90.00
_cell.angle_beta   90.00
_cell.angle_gamma   90.00
#
_symmetry.space_group_name_H-M   'P 1'
#
loop_
_entity.id
_entity.type
_entity.pdbx_description
1 polymer ?
#
loop_
_entity_poly.entity_id
_entity_poly.type
_entity_poly.pdbx_seq_one_letter_code
_entity_poly.pdbx_strand_id
1 'polypeptide(L)'
;MPIPVGPPSSVQDEGHHDLLWNVWHTLFHRKSRTPSGPTPQVQLLALAGLLDEAVRAQPSADRALAACGEAAPVTGAEANEASKQNTFFHHLLVRLRALRINDPDAIALMRRASRLISYYQWPLSQAAQLAHGAHEALQVRLNALAVPAADLRELRDEVRASAERACGTDQGPREVDAP
;
A
#
# COMPACT_ATOMS: atom_id res chain seq x y z
N MET A 1 24.73 41.54 -17.89
CA MET A 1 23.62 40.97 -17.07
C MET A 1 22.41 40.81 -17.98
N PRO A 2 21.54 39.79 -17.84
CA PRO A 2 21.44 38.75 -16.79
C PRO A 2 21.51 37.29 -17.35
N ILE A 3 22.21 36.36 -16.67
CA ILE A 3 21.81 35.34 -15.66
C ILE A 3 21.65 33.94 -16.30
N PRO A 4 22.38 32.90 -15.80
CA PRO A 4 22.32 31.53 -16.27
C PRO A 4 21.19 30.74 -15.61
N VAL A 5 20.65 29.73 -16.29
CA VAL A 5 19.77 28.74 -15.65
C VAL A 5 20.38 27.35 -15.85
N GLY A 6 20.99 26.85 -14.77
CA GLY A 6 21.39 25.46 -14.64
C GLY A 6 20.19 24.50 -14.52
N PRO A 7 20.44 23.19 -14.44
CA PRO A 7 19.44 22.15 -14.65
C PRO A 7 18.61 21.89 -13.38
N PRO A 8 17.37 21.40 -13.48
CA PRO A 8 16.81 20.59 -12.42
C PRO A 8 17.24 19.13 -12.62
N SER A 9 18.31 18.76 -11.91
CA SER A 9 18.55 17.39 -11.46
C SER A 9 17.37 16.95 -10.61
N SER A 10 16.48 16.10 -11.13
CA SER A 10 15.45 15.39 -10.34
C SER A 10 14.93 14.16 -11.09
N VAL A 11 15.72 13.08 -11.16
CA VAL A 11 15.18 11.71 -11.20
C VAL A 11 16.17 10.81 -10.44
N GLN A 12 16.15 10.92 -9.11
CA GLN A 12 16.68 9.92 -8.20
C GLN A 12 15.53 9.56 -7.26
N ASP A 13 14.65 8.66 -7.70
CA ASP A 13 13.79 7.90 -6.79
C ASP A 13 13.27 6.57 -7.39
N GLU A 14 13.91 6.04 -8.46
CA GLU A 14 13.49 4.77 -9.06
C GLU A 14 14.13 3.53 -8.39
N GLY A 15 15.11 3.70 -7.51
CA GLY A 15 15.83 2.58 -6.89
C GLY A 15 15.35 2.17 -5.50
N HIS A 16 14.51 2.95 -4.84
CA HIS A 16 14.21 2.74 -3.42
C HIS A 16 13.23 1.58 -3.19
N HIS A 17 12.32 1.33 -4.15
CA HIS A 17 11.29 0.32 -4.04
C HIS A 17 11.84 -1.11 -4.23
N ASP A 18 12.80 -1.32 -5.14
CA ASP A 18 13.45 -2.63 -5.36
C ASP A 18 14.46 -3.00 -4.26
N LEU A 19 15.13 -2.00 -3.68
CA LEU A 19 16.00 -2.20 -2.52
C LEU A 19 15.19 -2.59 -1.26
N LEU A 20 14.01 -2.00 -1.06
CA LEU A 20 13.11 -2.37 0.02
C LEU A 20 12.55 -3.79 -0.14
N TRP A 21 12.29 -4.26 -1.37
CA TRP A 21 11.88 -5.64 -1.65
C TRP A 21 12.95 -6.67 -1.25
N ASN A 22 14.21 -6.45 -1.64
CA ASN A 22 15.30 -7.39 -1.34
C ASN A 22 15.66 -7.41 0.16
N VAL A 23 15.59 -6.26 0.83
CA VAL A 23 15.82 -6.15 2.28
C VAL A 23 14.67 -6.79 3.07
N TRP A 24 13.43 -6.64 2.64
CA TRP A 24 12.28 -7.24 3.31
C TRP A 24 12.26 -8.78 3.17
N HIS A 25 12.60 -9.30 1.99
CA HIS A 25 12.67 -10.75 1.74
C HIS A 25 13.80 -11.42 2.55
N THR A 26 14.95 -10.76 2.72
CA THR A 26 16.05 -11.29 3.55
C THR A 26 15.75 -11.23 5.05
N LEU A 27 14.99 -10.24 5.51
CA LEU A 27 14.57 -10.13 6.92
C LEU A 27 13.45 -11.11 7.29
N PHE A 28 12.49 -11.38 6.40
CA PHE A 28 11.34 -12.24 6.70
C PHE A 28 11.55 -13.73 6.38
N HIS A 29 12.53 -14.09 5.53
CA HIS A 29 12.88 -15.51 5.28
C HIS A 29 13.94 -16.08 6.23
N ARG A 30 14.47 -15.28 7.17
CA ARG A 30 15.30 -15.85 8.23
C ARG A 30 14.39 -16.62 9.18
N LYS A 31 14.35 -17.94 8.97
CA LYS A 31 13.67 -18.97 9.76
C LYS A 31 14.13 -18.90 11.22
N SER A 32 13.61 -17.94 11.99
CA SER A 32 13.81 -17.84 13.43
C SER A 32 12.99 -18.94 14.09
N ARG A 33 13.69 -20.03 14.41
CA ARG A 33 13.24 -21.04 15.35
C ARG A 33 13.26 -20.46 16.77
N THR A 34 12.17 -19.82 17.19
CA THR A 34 11.81 -19.58 18.59
C THR A 34 10.28 -19.61 18.72
N PRO A 35 9.68 -20.31 19.70
CA PRO A 35 8.27 -20.68 19.73
C PRO A 35 7.34 -19.60 20.30
N SER A 36 7.65 -18.32 20.07
CA SER A 36 6.78 -17.20 20.43
C SER A 36 6.49 -16.45 19.15
N GLY A 37 5.29 -16.62 18.60
CA GLY A 37 4.86 -15.85 17.43
C GLY A 37 4.94 -14.34 17.69
N PRO A 38 4.94 -13.50 16.64
CA PRO A 38 4.91 -12.04 16.82
C PRO A 38 3.70 -11.65 17.67
N THR A 39 3.88 -10.71 18.60
CA THR A 39 2.80 -10.22 19.45
C THR A 39 1.70 -9.56 18.59
N PRO A 40 0.44 -9.48 19.07
CA PRO A 40 -0.63 -8.79 18.35
C PRO A 40 -0.26 -7.35 17.95
N GLN A 41 0.41 -6.62 18.84
CA GLN A 41 0.93 -5.28 18.55
C GLN A 41 1.90 -5.27 17.36
N VAL A 42 2.87 -6.20 17.33
CA VAL A 42 3.84 -6.29 16.21
C VAL A 42 3.14 -6.63 14.90
N GLN A 43 2.12 -7.50 14.93
CA GLN A 43 1.32 -7.84 13.76
C GLN A 43 0.56 -6.60 13.23
N LEU A 44 -0.08 -5.83 14.12
CA LEU A 44 -0.82 -4.62 13.77
C LEU A 44 0.10 -3.50 13.26
N LEU A 45 1.28 -3.34 13.85
CA LEU A 45 2.29 -2.38 13.35
C LEU A 45 2.81 -2.76 11.96
N ALA A 46 3.01 -4.06 11.69
CA ALA A 46 3.39 -4.52 10.35
C ALA A 46 2.28 -4.24 9.33
N LEU A 47 1.01 -4.45 9.70
CA LEU A 47 -0.15 -4.08 8.87
C LEU A 47 -0.22 -2.57 8.63
N ALA A 48 -0.02 -1.75 9.67
CA ALA A 48 -0.01 -0.29 9.55
C ALA A 48 1.09 0.20 8.60
N GLY A 49 2.28 -0.42 8.63
CA GLY A 49 3.36 -0.09 7.70
C GLY A 49 2.99 -0.35 6.24
N LEU A 50 2.32 -1.46 5.93
CA LEU A 50 1.82 -1.71 4.58
C LEU A 50 0.74 -0.70 4.15
N LEU A 51 -0.12 -0.29 5.08
CA LEU A 51 -1.14 0.72 4.81
C LEU A 51 -0.53 2.12 4.62
N ASP A 52 0.56 2.46 5.32
CA ASP A 52 1.30 3.69 5.07
C ASP A 52 1.82 3.74 3.63
N GLU A 53 2.41 2.64 3.16
CA GLU A 53 2.91 2.53 1.79
C GLU A 53 1.78 2.64 0.77
N ALA A 54 0.66 1.96 1.02
CA ALA A 54 -0.53 2.08 0.18
C ALA A 54 -1.01 3.54 0.12
N VAL A 55 -1.14 4.21 1.26
CA VAL A 55 -1.58 5.62 1.35
C VAL A 55 -0.62 6.56 0.63
N ARG A 56 0.69 6.34 0.71
CA ARG A 56 1.68 7.15 -0.02
C ARG A 56 1.59 6.96 -1.54
N ALA A 57 1.24 5.76 -2.00
CA ALA A 57 1.10 5.46 -3.42
C ALA A 57 -0.23 5.93 -4.02
N GLN A 58 -1.27 6.14 -3.20
CA GLN A 58 -2.60 6.57 -3.67
C GLN A 58 -2.56 7.76 -4.65
N PRO A 59 -1.89 8.89 -4.36
CA PRO A 59 -1.94 10.04 -5.27
C PRO A 59 -1.37 9.75 -6.66
N SER A 60 -0.37 8.86 -6.76
CA SER A 60 0.18 8.46 -8.05
C SER A 60 -0.76 7.50 -8.79
N ALA A 61 -1.38 6.55 -8.08
CA ALA A 61 -2.42 5.69 -8.66
C ALA A 61 -3.60 6.51 -9.17
N ASP A 62 -4.09 7.48 -8.39
CA ASP A 62 -5.21 8.34 -8.76
C ASP A 62 -4.89 9.18 -10.00
N ARG A 63 -3.68 9.74 -10.08
CA ARG A 63 -3.21 10.46 -11.29
C ARG A 63 -3.15 9.56 -12.51
N ALA A 64 -2.62 8.35 -12.36
CA ALA A 64 -2.53 7.39 -13.47
C ALA A 64 -3.92 6.99 -13.97
N LEU A 65 -4.87 6.75 -13.06
CA LEU A 65 -6.26 6.45 -13.41
C LEU A 65 -6.96 7.63 -14.07
N ALA A 66 -6.77 8.85 -13.56
CA ALA A 66 -7.34 10.06 -14.14
C ALA A 66 -6.83 10.29 -15.57
N ALA A 67 -5.52 10.18 -15.80
CA ALA A 67 -4.93 10.34 -17.13
C ALA A 67 -5.47 9.30 -18.13
N CYS A 68 -5.63 8.05 -17.70
CA CYS A 68 -6.24 7.01 -18.52
C CYS A 68 -7.76 7.18 -18.74
N GLY A 69 -8.42 8.03 -17.95
CA GLY A 69 -9.85 8.34 -18.02
C GLY A 69 -10.20 9.52 -18.91
N GLU A 70 -9.27 10.45 -19.17
CA GLU A 70 -9.48 11.60 -20.05
C GLU A 70 -9.77 11.15 -21.49
N ALA A 71 -10.79 11.70 -22.17
CA ALA A 71 -11.28 11.26 -23.49
C ALA A 71 -10.27 11.32 -24.67
N ALA A 72 -9.02 11.70 -24.40
CA ALA A 72 -7.93 11.64 -25.35
C ALA A 72 -7.39 10.19 -25.48
N PRO A 73 -6.69 9.87 -26.59
CA PRO A 73 -5.95 8.61 -26.68
C PRO A 73 -4.87 8.55 -25.59
N VAL A 74 -4.95 7.51 -24.75
CA VAL A 74 -3.97 7.24 -23.70
C VAL A 74 -2.59 7.05 -24.33
N THR A 75 -1.61 7.80 -23.85
CA THR A 75 -0.22 7.71 -24.29
C THR A 75 0.45 6.48 -23.69
N GLY A 76 1.53 6.00 -24.35
CA GLY A 76 2.35 4.92 -23.81
C GLY A 76 2.97 5.24 -22.44
N ALA A 77 3.21 6.53 -22.15
CA ALA A 77 3.75 6.96 -20.86
C ALA A 77 2.72 6.81 -19.72
N GLU A 78 1.47 7.19 -19.94
CA GLU A 78 0.39 7.06 -18.96
C GLU A 78 0.06 5.60 -18.68
N ALA A 79 0.01 4.77 -19.72
CA ALA A 79 -0.20 3.35 -19.56
C ALA A 79 0.97 2.66 -18.83
N ASN A 80 2.20 3.10 -19.07
CA ASN A 80 3.36 2.62 -18.33
C ASN A 80 3.28 3.00 -16.84
N GLU A 81 2.84 4.22 -16.53
CA GLU A 81 2.62 4.64 -15.15
C GLU A 81 1.52 3.81 -14.47
N ALA A 82 0.40 3.57 -15.14
CA ALA A 82 -0.65 2.67 -14.65
C ALA A 82 -0.12 1.24 -14.41
N SER A 83 0.76 0.75 -15.28
CA SER A 83 1.41 -0.56 -15.12
C SER A 83 2.36 -0.61 -13.92
N LYS A 84 3.17 0.44 -13.71
CA LYS A 84 4.04 0.59 -12.53
C LYS A 84 3.21 0.56 -11.24
N GLN A 85 2.12 1.34 -11.20
CA GLN A 85 1.24 1.36 -10.03
C GLN A 85 0.51 0.03 -9.83
N ASN A 86 0.03 -0.62 -10.89
CA ASN A 86 -0.58 -1.96 -10.79
C ASN A 86 0.39 -2.98 -10.16
N THR A 87 1.65 -2.97 -10.61
CA THR A 87 2.72 -3.82 -10.06
C THR A 87 2.95 -3.51 -8.58
N PHE A 88 3.03 -2.24 -8.21
CA PHE A 88 3.21 -1.83 -6.81
C PHE A 88 2.06 -2.32 -5.90
N PHE A 89 0.81 -2.09 -6.29
CA PHE A 89 -0.36 -2.56 -5.52
C PHE A 89 -0.47 -4.09 -5.48
N HIS A 90 -0.04 -4.79 -6.54
CA HIS A 90 0.09 -6.24 -6.53
C HIS A 90 1.11 -6.71 -5.48
N HIS A 91 2.29 -6.10 -5.41
CA HIS A 91 3.29 -6.43 -4.40
C HIS A 91 2.80 -6.15 -2.98
N LEU A 92 2.04 -5.08 -2.76
CA LEU A 92 1.40 -4.83 -1.47
C LEU A 92 0.45 -5.97 -1.06
N LEU A 93 -0.38 -6.48 -1.99
CA LEU A 93 -1.24 -7.63 -1.71
C LEU A 93 -0.45 -8.91 -1.39
N VAL A 94 0.65 -9.15 -2.10
CA VAL A 94 1.54 -10.29 -1.83
C VAL A 94 2.14 -10.17 -0.42
N ARG A 95 2.65 -9.00 -0.04
CA ARG A 95 3.21 -8.74 1.30
C ARG A 95 2.16 -8.84 2.38
N LEU A 96 0.95 -8.33 2.14
CA LEU A 96 -0.18 -8.43 3.05
C LEU A 96 -0.56 -9.89 3.33
N ARG A 97 -0.61 -10.74 2.29
CA ARG A 97 -0.86 -12.19 2.43
C ARG A 97 0.28 -12.93 3.13
N ALA A 98 1.50 -12.41 3.07
CA ALA A 98 2.65 -12.98 3.75
C ALA A 98 2.74 -12.60 5.24
N LEU A 99 1.97 -11.60 5.70
CA LEU A 99 1.90 -11.27 7.12
C LEU A 99 1.30 -12.44 7.91
N ARG A 100 2.04 -12.88 8.93
CA ARG A 100 1.56 -13.91 9.87
C ARG A 100 0.70 -13.26 10.92
N ILE A 101 -0.59 -13.10 10.62
CA ILE A 101 -1.58 -12.54 11.53
C ILE A 101 -2.42 -13.68 12.11
N ASN A 102 -2.40 -13.81 13.44
CA ASN A 102 -3.12 -14.86 14.17
C ASN A 102 -4.20 -14.29 15.09
N ASP A 103 -4.14 -13.00 15.39
CA ASP A 103 -5.15 -12.32 16.20
C ASP A 103 -6.46 -12.12 15.39
N PRO A 104 -7.63 -12.52 15.92
CA PRO A 104 -8.90 -12.44 15.18
C PRO A 104 -9.28 -11.02 14.72
N ASP A 105 -9.03 -10.01 15.54
CA ASP A 105 -9.36 -8.62 15.23
C ASP A 105 -8.41 -8.09 14.14
N ALA A 106 -7.12 -8.41 14.25
CA ALA A 106 -6.13 -8.11 13.23
C ALA A 106 -6.42 -8.83 11.89
N ILE A 107 -6.98 -10.04 11.91
CA ILE A 107 -7.43 -10.75 10.69
C ILE A 107 -8.59 -10.00 10.03
N ALA A 108 -9.53 -9.45 10.80
CA ALA A 108 -10.62 -8.64 10.23
C ALA A 108 -10.08 -7.38 9.54
N LEU A 109 -9.15 -6.67 10.18
CA LEU A 109 -8.47 -5.50 9.61
C LEU A 109 -7.66 -5.85 8.35
N MET A 110 -6.92 -6.97 8.37
CA MET A 110 -6.17 -7.47 7.20
C MET A 110 -7.09 -7.79 6.01
N ARG A 111 -8.28 -8.38 6.26
CA ARG A 111 -9.27 -8.64 5.21
C ARG A 111 -9.83 -7.33 4.65
N ARG A 112 -10.11 -6.33 5.49
CA ARG A 112 -10.54 -5.00 5.04
C ARG A 112 -9.45 -4.34 4.18
N ALA A 113 -8.18 -4.39 4.62
CA ALA A 113 -7.03 -3.91 3.86
C ALA A 113 -6.91 -4.61 2.50
N SER A 114 -7.04 -5.95 2.47
CA SER A 114 -6.94 -6.73 1.24
C SER A 114 -8.00 -6.30 0.21
N ARG A 115 -9.24 -6.09 0.66
CA ARG A 115 -10.33 -5.63 -0.21
C ARG A 115 -10.06 -4.23 -0.76
N LEU A 116 -9.63 -3.30 0.07
CA LEU A 116 -9.32 -1.94 -0.36
C LEU A 116 -8.15 -1.92 -1.34
N ILE A 117 -7.04 -2.58 -1.05
CA ILE A 117 -5.87 -2.62 -1.96
C ILE A 117 -6.25 -3.32 -3.29
N SER A 118 -7.06 -4.38 -3.25
CA SER A 118 -7.56 -5.03 -4.48
C SER A 118 -8.46 -4.11 -5.30
N TYR A 119 -9.23 -3.24 -4.62
CA TYR A 119 -10.06 -2.23 -5.29
C TYR A 119 -9.20 -1.22 -6.07
N TYR A 120 -8.02 -0.83 -5.58
CA TYR A 120 -7.09 0.02 -6.35
C TYR A 120 -6.37 -0.75 -7.46
N GLN A 121 -6.02 -2.01 -7.22
CA GLN A 121 -5.31 -2.83 -8.20
C GLN A 121 -6.16 -3.09 -9.45
N TRP A 122 -7.47 -3.36 -9.30
CA TRP A 122 -8.31 -3.71 -10.44
C TRP A 122 -8.39 -2.59 -11.50
N PRO A 123 -8.74 -1.33 -11.18
CA PRO A 123 -8.75 -0.23 -12.13
C PRO A 123 -7.39 0.01 -12.77
N LEU A 124 -6.29 -0.11 -12.01
CA LEU A 124 -4.94 0.04 -12.54
C LEU A 124 -4.60 -1.05 -13.55
N SER A 125 -5.03 -2.30 -13.30
CA SER A 125 -4.88 -3.39 -14.25
C SER A 125 -5.65 -3.15 -15.55
N GLN A 126 -6.80 -2.47 -15.48
CA GLN A 126 -7.61 -2.11 -16.64
C GLN A 126 -6.96 -0.93 -17.40
N ALA A 127 -6.51 0.09 -16.69
CA ALA A 127 -5.83 1.25 -17.25
C ALA A 127 -4.53 0.85 -17.97
N ALA A 128 -3.75 -0.07 -17.39
CA ALA A 128 -2.54 -0.60 -18.04
C ALA A 128 -2.82 -1.32 -19.37
N GLN A 129 -4.02 -1.91 -19.53
CA GLN A 129 -4.41 -2.58 -20.78
C GLN A 129 -4.80 -1.60 -21.89
N LEU A 130 -5.13 -0.34 -21.58
CA LEU A 130 -5.46 0.68 -22.57
C LEU A 130 -4.29 1.03 -23.51
N ALA A 131 -3.04 0.80 -23.07
CA ALA A 131 -1.86 0.89 -23.95
C ALA A 131 -1.95 -0.01 -25.19
N HIS A 132 -2.73 -1.08 -25.10
CA HIS A 132 -2.81 -2.13 -26.11
C HIS A 132 -4.12 -2.09 -26.91
N GLY A 133 -4.98 -1.10 -26.69
CA GLY A 133 -6.21 -0.91 -27.47
C GLY A 133 -7.13 0.19 -26.90
N ALA A 134 -7.70 1.01 -27.78
CA ALA A 134 -8.68 2.01 -27.41
C ALA A 134 -10.04 1.34 -27.10
N HIS A 135 -10.42 1.30 -25.82
CA HIS A 135 -11.74 0.87 -25.39
C HIS A 135 -12.46 2.05 -24.72
N GLU A 136 -13.20 2.85 -25.51
CA GLU A 136 -14.00 3.98 -25.00
C GLU A 136 -14.93 3.56 -23.84
N ALA A 137 -15.49 2.33 -23.89
CA ALA A 137 -16.30 1.77 -22.82
C ALA A 137 -15.53 1.53 -21.50
N LEU A 138 -14.22 1.23 -21.60
CA LEU A 138 -13.36 1.05 -20.43
C LEU A 138 -13.01 2.39 -19.79
N GLN A 139 -12.79 3.41 -20.60
CA GLN A 139 -12.48 4.78 -20.20
C GLN A 139 -13.65 5.45 -19.45
N VAL A 140 -14.88 5.31 -19.97
CA VAL A 140 -16.10 5.74 -19.26
C VAL A 140 -16.24 5.01 -17.92
N ARG A 141 -15.90 3.73 -17.87
CA ARG A 141 -15.99 2.93 -16.65
C ARG A 141 -14.94 3.34 -15.61
N LEU A 142 -13.73 3.73 -16.04
CA LEU A 142 -12.69 4.27 -15.16
C LEU A 142 -13.10 5.61 -14.54
N ASN A 143 -13.69 6.53 -15.34
CA ASN A 143 -14.19 7.81 -14.85
C ASN A 143 -15.35 7.70 -13.85
N ALA A 144 -16.13 6.62 -13.92
CA ALA A 144 -17.23 6.36 -13.01
C ALA A 144 -16.80 5.77 -11.65
N LEU A 145 -15.53 5.40 -11.49
CA LEU A 145 -15.03 4.87 -10.22
C LEU A 145 -14.71 6.03 -9.27
N ALA A 146 -15.57 6.21 -8.26
CA ALA A 146 -15.23 7.05 -7.12
C ALA A 146 -14.12 6.36 -6.31
N VAL A 147 -12.97 7.02 -6.17
CA VAL A 147 -11.84 6.48 -5.40
C VAL A 147 -12.15 6.57 -3.90
N PRO A 148 -12.14 5.46 -3.14
CA PRO A 148 -12.28 5.47 -1.70
C PRO A 148 -10.93 5.84 -1.05
N ALA A 149 -10.45 7.06 -1.31
CA ALA A 149 -9.16 7.54 -0.81
C ALA A 149 -9.16 7.74 0.71
N ALA A 150 -10.30 8.15 1.25
CA ALA A 150 -10.53 8.29 2.69
C ALA A 150 -10.40 6.94 3.42
N ASP A 151 -10.89 5.86 2.82
CA ASP A 151 -11.00 4.54 3.47
C ASP A 151 -9.64 3.92 3.82
N LEU A 152 -8.59 4.12 3.01
CA LEU A 152 -7.25 3.60 3.33
C LEU A 152 -6.59 4.38 4.48
N ARG A 153 -6.79 5.71 4.54
CA ARG A 153 -6.26 6.53 5.64
C ARG A 153 -6.99 6.23 6.94
N GLU A 154 -8.32 6.14 6.88
CA GLU A 154 -9.14 5.74 8.01
C GLU A 154 -8.74 4.36 8.53
N LEU A 155 -8.58 3.37 7.64
CA LEU A 155 -8.15 2.03 8.04
C LEU A 155 -6.75 2.02 8.65
N ARG A 156 -5.80 2.79 8.10
CA ARG A 156 -4.46 2.94 8.68
C ARG A 156 -4.54 3.47 10.12
N ASP A 157 -5.34 4.51 10.32
CA ASP A 157 -5.48 5.15 11.63
C ASP A 157 -6.20 4.23 12.63
N GLU A 158 -7.19 3.46 12.17
CA GLU A 158 -7.85 2.41 12.95
C GLU A 158 -6.87 1.29 13.38
N VAL A 159 -6.00 0.83 12.47
CA VAL A 159 -4.99 -0.18 12.77
C VAL A 159 -3.96 0.35 13.78
N ARG A 160 -3.54 1.62 13.65
CA ARG A 160 -2.63 2.27 14.61
C ARG A 160 -3.25 2.37 15.99
N ALA A 161 -4.48 2.84 16.09
CA ALA A 161 -5.21 2.90 17.36
C ALA A 161 -5.36 1.50 17.99
N SER A 162 -5.56 0.47 17.17
CA SER A 162 -5.63 -0.92 17.64
C SER A 162 -4.29 -1.44 18.14
N ALA A 163 -3.18 -1.08 17.49
CA ALA A 163 -1.83 -1.42 17.94
C ALA A 163 -1.48 -0.77 19.29
N GLU A 164 -1.90 0.49 19.49
CA GLU A 164 -1.72 1.21 20.76
C GLU A 164 -2.50 0.56 21.90
N ARG A 165 -3.75 0.15 21.65
CA ARG A 165 -4.56 -0.59 22.63
C ARG A 165 -3.94 -1.93 23.00
N ALA A 166 -3.41 -2.67 22.02
CA ALA A 166 -2.73 -3.95 22.25
C ALA A 166 -1.44 -3.81 23.07
N CYS A 167 -0.83 -2.62 23.09
CA CYS A 167 0.32 -2.30 23.95
C CYS A 167 -0.10 -2.10 25.41
N GLY A 168 -1.27 -1.50 25.65
CA GLY A 168 -1.77 -1.15 26.98
C GLY A 168 -2.33 -2.34 27.78
N THR A 169 -2.71 -3.42 27.10
CA THR A 169 -3.23 -4.65 27.74
C THR A 169 -2.18 -5.54 28.41
N ASP A 170 -0.88 -5.27 28.20
CA ASP A 170 0.22 -6.05 28.81
C ASP A 170 0.69 -5.47 30.17
N GLN A 171 0.06 -4.39 30.64
CA GLN A 171 0.28 -3.80 31.97
C GLN A 171 -0.92 -4.06 32.89
N GLY A 172 -1.20 -5.32 33.19
CA GLY A 172 -2.02 -5.68 34.35
C GLY A 172 -1.32 -5.26 35.66
N PRO A 173 -2.07 -4.96 36.75
CA PRO A 173 -1.49 -4.43 37.98
C PRO A 173 -0.46 -5.42 38.52
N ARG A 174 0.80 -4.98 38.61
CA ARG A 174 1.76 -5.64 39.50
C ARG A 174 1.22 -5.40 40.91
N GLU A 175 0.47 -6.38 41.40
CA GLU A 175 0.18 -6.58 42.80
C GLU A 175 1.54 -6.68 43.50
N VAL A 176 2.00 -5.54 44.02
CA VAL A 176 3.13 -5.48 44.93
C VAL A 176 2.57 -5.93 46.25
N ASP A 177 2.57 -7.24 46.46
CA ASP A 177 2.26 -7.80 47.76
C ASP A 177 3.46 -7.57 48.69
N ALA A 178 3.12 -7.14 49.90
CA ALA A 178 3.98 -6.59 50.93
C ALA A 178 4.95 -7.65 51.53
N PRO A 179 5.88 -7.21 52.39
CA PRO A 179 5.54 -7.24 53.82
C PRO A 179 5.52 -5.87 54.51
#